data_AF-A0A653C4J3-F1
#
_entry.id   AF-A0A653C4J3-F1
#
_cell.length_a   1.000
_cell.length_b   1.000
_cell.length_c   1.000
_cell.angle_alpha   90.00
_cell.angle_beta   90.00
_cell.angle_gamma   90.00
#
_symmetry.space_group_name_H-M   'P 1'
#
loop_
_entity.id
_entity.type
_entity.pdbx_description
1 polymer ?
#
loop_
_entity_poly.entity_id
_entity_poly.type
_entity_poly.pdbx_seq_one_letter_code
_entity_poly.pdbx_strand_id
1 'polypeptide(L)'
;MPKEGVKLTEKPHLLTTEEIIKIARLFVKEGVSKIRLTGGEPTVRKDLPDIIFSLKQIEGLKTVAITTNGLVLTKQLVALQKAGLDIINVSLDTLVAEKYEKITRRKGWNRVIMGIDLALQLGYNPVKVNCVVMKDFNEDEIVDFVRFTKDRRVDIRFIEYMPFTGNKWEVDKLIPYKSMLKVIHAVWPDFHPLDNAPNDTSKVTKDKLAL
;
A
#
# COMPACT_ATOMS: atom_id res chain seq x y z
N MET A 1 0.64 -15.68 -2.55
CA MET A 1 1.01 -16.44 -1.33
C MET A 1 1.16 -17.92 -1.69
N PRO A 2 2.17 -18.68 -1.19
CA PRO A 2 2.33 -20.13 -1.50
C PRO A 2 1.17 -20.97 -0.95
N LYS A 3 0.96 -22.20 -1.48
CA LYS A 3 -0.18 -23.05 -1.04
C LYS A 3 -0.02 -23.49 0.42
N GLU A 4 1.23 -23.64 0.84
CA GLU A 4 1.62 -24.12 2.17
C GLU A 4 1.84 -22.97 3.18
N GLY A 5 1.54 -21.73 2.79
CA GLY A 5 1.90 -20.54 3.58
C GLY A 5 3.37 -20.16 3.42
N VAL A 6 3.82 -19.22 4.25
CA VAL A 6 5.23 -18.78 4.28
C VAL A 6 5.76 -19.13 5.66
N LYS A 7 6.90 -19.85 5.73
CA LYS A 7 7.58 -20.09 7.00
C LYS A 7 8.00 -18.73 7.57
N LEU A 8 7.46 -18.38 8.74
CA LEU A 8 7.82 -17.13 9.39
C LEU A 8 9.28 -17.19 9.84
N THR A 9 10.02 -16.10 9.62
CA THR A 9 11.39 -15.94 10.12
C THR A 9 11.38 -16.09 11.63
N GLU A 10 12.29 -16.91 12.15
CA GLU A 10 12.41 -17.13 13.60
C GLU A 10 12.86 -15.84 14.30
N LYS A 11 12.34 -15.60 15.51
CA LYS A 11 12.59 -14.37 16.27
C LYS A 11 14.07 -13.99 16.42
N PRO A 12 15.03 -14.92 16.64
CA PRO A 12 16.44 -14.56 16.79
C PRO A 12 17.06 -13.93 15.53
N HIS A 13 16.44 -14.09 14.36
CA HIS A 13 16.91 -13.54 13.09
C HIS A 13 16.21 -12.24 12.70
N LEU A 14 15.29 -11.74 13.53
CA LEU A 14 14.62 -10.47 13.33
C LEU A 14 15.31 -9.38 14.15
N LEU A 15 15.51 -8.22 13.55
CA LEU A 15 15.96 -7.04 14.29
C LEU A 15 14.98 -6.72 15.42
N THR A 16 15.54 -6.52 16.60
CA THR A 16 14.84 -5.98 17.77
C THR A 16 14.39 -4.54 17.51
N THR A 17 13.46 -4.04 18.33
CA THR A 17 13.03 -2.63 18.24
C THR A 17 14.21 -1.68 18.43
N GLU A 18 15.10 -1.95 19.39
CA GLU A 18 16.29 -1.13 19.63
C GLU A 18 17.22 -1.07 18.42
N GLU A 19 17.46 -2.19 17.75
CA GLU A 19 18.28 -2.24 16.54
C GLU A 19 17.64 -1.49 15.38
N ILE A 20 16.32 -1.62 15.18
CA ILE A 20 15.58 -0.85 14.17
C ILE A 20 15.74 0.65 14.42
N ILE A 21 15.58 1.11 15.66
CA ILE A 21 15.71 2.52 16.02
C ILE A 21 17.16 3.00 15.85
N LYS A 22 18.15 2.18 16.22
CA LYS A 22 19.57 2.49 16.01
C LYS A 22 19.87 2.73 14.53
N ILE A 23 19.42 1.84 13.65
CA ILE A 23 19.61 1.95 12.20
C ILE A 23 18.85 3.16 11.65
N ALA A 24 17.59 3.36 12.06
CA ALA A 24 16.79 4.50 11.64
C ALA A 24 17.46 5.84 11.97
N ARG A 25 18.01 6.00 13.18
CA ARG A 25 18.73 7.21 13.58
C ARG A 25 19.94 7.50 12.69
N LEU A 26 20.68 6.47 12.29
CA LEU A 26 21.82 6.63 11.38
C LEU A 26 21.37 7.15 10.01
N PHE A 27 20.34 6.53 9.42
CA PHE A 27 19.81 6.98 8.13
C PHE A 27 19.20 8.38 8.18
N VAL A 28 18.51 8.73 9.26
CA VAL A 28 17.91 10.06 9.42
C VAL A 28 18.98 11.15 9.50
N LYS A 29 20.12 10.88 10.16
CA LYS A 29 21.27 11.78 10.17
C LYS A 29 21.83 12.03 8.77
N GLU A 30 21.76 11.03 7.88
CA GLU A 30 22.16 11.13 6.47
C GLU A 30 21.05 11.71 5.55
N GLY A 31 19.99 12.28 6.12
CA GLY A 31 18.95 12.98 5.37
C GLY A 31 17.70 12.17 5.03
N VAL A 32 17.58 10.92 5.52
CA VAL A 32 16.31 10.18 5.40
C VAL A 32 15.23 10.88 6.22
N SER A 33 14.18 11.34 5.54
CA SER A 33 13.04 12.02 6.16
C SER A 33 11.78 11.18 6.21
N LYS A 34 11.79 9.99 5.58
CA LYS A 34 10.64 9.09 5.50
C LYS A 34 11.05 7.65 5.68
N ILE A 35 10.40 6.95 6.61
CA ILE A 35 10.57 5.52 6.84
C ILE A 35 9.24 4.81 6.55
N ARG A 36 9.31 3.70 5.82
CA ARG A 36 8.15 2.86 5.50
C ARG A 36 8.31 1.47 6.12
N LEU A 37 7.42 1.14 7.02
CA LEU A 37 7.30 -0.17 7.64
C LEU A 37 6.58 -1.12 6.67
N THR A 38 7.22 -2.25 6.41
CA THR A 38 6.79 -3.29 5.48
C THR A 38 7.24 -4.66 6.03
N GLY A 39 7.36 -5.67 5.18
CA GLY A 39 7.90 -6.99 5.49
C GLY A 39 7.20 -8.05 4.64
N GLY A 40 6.77 -9.13 5.28
CA GLY A 40 5.64 -9.91 4.78
C GLY A 40 4.34 -9.15 5.06
N GLU A 41 3.89 -9.18 6.32
CA GLU A 41 2.78 -8.33 6.81
C GLU A 41 3.20 -7.67 8.13
N PRO A 42 3.42 -6.33 8.16
CA PRO A 42 3.94 -5.65 9.35
C PRO A 42 3.01 -5.77 10.56
N THR A 43 1.69 -5.82 10.36
CA THR A 43 0.70 -5.92 11.45
C THR A 43 0.74 -7.26 12.20
N VAL A 44 1.54 -8.23 11.75
CA VAL A 44 1.82 -9.47 12.50
C VAL A 44 2.80 -9.21 13.65
N ARG A 45 3.62 -8.14 13.56
CA ARG A 45 4.62 -7.81 14.56
C ARG A 45 3.95 -7.13 15.77
N LYS A 46 4.09 -7.73 16.96
CA LYS A 46 3.36 -7.32 18.17
C LYS A 46 3.79 -5.95 18.71
N ASP A 47 5.08 -5.64 18.63
CA ASP A 47 5.70 -4.37 19.05
C ASP A 47 5.64 -3.28 17.96
N LEU A 48 4.81 -3.45 16.93
CA LEU A 48 4.67 -2.47 15.85
C LEU A 48 4.28 -1.06 16.35
N PRO A 49 3.31 -0.87 17.27
CA PRO A 49 3.02 0.45 17.83
C PRO A 49 4.24 1.07 18.54
N ASP A 50 5.02 0.28 19.27
CA ASP A 50 6.20 0.76 20.00
C ASP A 50 7.31 1.20 19.03
N ILE A 51 7.49 0.47 17.92
CA ILE A 51 8.39 0.84 16.83
C ILE A 51 7.97 2.18 16.23
N ILE A 52 6.70 2.34 15.87
CA ILE A 52 6.19 3.59 15.27
C ILE A 52 6.39 4.75 16.24
N PHE A 53 6.00 4.57 17.50
CA PHE A 53 6.16 5.60 18.53
C PHE A 53 7.62 6.02 18.67
N SER A 54 8.53 5.05 18.76
CA SER A 54 9.97 5.29 18.91
C SER A 54 10.59 5.94 17.67
N LEU A 55 10.15 5.57 16.47
CA LEU A 55 10.56 6.23 15.22
C LEU A 55 10.14 7.69 15.20
N LYS A 56 8.91 8.00 15.65
CA LYS A 56 8.40 9.38 15.71
C LYS A 56 9.14 10.26 16.73
N GLN A 57 9.90 9.68 17.64
CA GLN A 57 10.80 10.43 18.54
C GLN A 57 12.15 10.80 17.90
N ILE A 58 12.44 10.32 16.68
CA ILE A 58 13.71 10.63 16.01
C ILE A 58 13.60 12.03 15.38
N GLU A 59 14.38 12.97 15.90
CA GLU A 59 14.51 14.31 15.31
C GLU A 59 14.97 14.23 13.84
N GLY A 60 14.30 14.99 12.97
CA GLY A 60 14.53 14.99 11.52
C GLY A 60 13.67 14.00 10.73
N LEU A 61 13.09 12.97 11.38
CA LEU A 61 12.17 12.06 10.71
C LEU A 61 10.79 12.68 10.56
N LYS A 62 10.39 13.00 9.33
CA LYS A 62 9.11 13.67 9.05
C LYS A 62 7.95 12.69 8.95
N THR A 63 8.17 11.52 8.37
CA THR A 63 7.09 10.60 8.00
C THR A 63 7.39 9.15 8.33
N VAL A 64 6.48 8.51 9.05
CA VAL A 64 6.40 7.06 9.23
C VAL A 64 5.18 6.55 8.46
N ALA A 65 5.43 5.65 7.51
CA ALA A 65 4.39 5.05 6.68
C ALA A 65 4.34 3.53 6.88
N ILE A 66 3.23 2.89 6.54
CA ILE A 66 3.09 1.43 6.53
C ILE A 66 2.59 0.94 5.18
N THR A 67 3.00 -0.26 4.76
CA THR A 67 2.33 -1.03 3.70
C THR A 67 1.78 -2.32 4.30
N THR A 68 0.46 -2.55 4.18
CA THR A 68 -0.24 -3.68 4.78
C THR A 68 -1.25 -4.28 3.79
N ASN A 69 -1.60 -5.55 3.94
CA ASN A 69 -2.74 -6.17 3.26
C ASN A 69 -4.11 -5.72 3.82
N GLY A 70 -4.12 -4.96 4.93
CA GLY A 70 -5.33 -4.34 5.49
C GLY A 70 -6.23 -5.26 6.32
N LEU A 71 -5.99 -6.58 6.37
CA LEU A 71 -6.93 -7.55 6.99
C LEU A 71 -7.22 -7.28 8.47
N VAL A 72 -6.24 -6.80 9.21
CA VAL A 72 -6.34 -6.53 10.66
C VAL A 72 -6.33 -5.03 10.97
N LEU A 73 -6.40 -4.18 9.94
CA LEU A 73 -6.27 -2.74 10.10
C LEU A 73 -7.35 -2.20 11.05
N THR A 74 -8.60 -2.64 10.90
CA THR A 74 -9.71 -2.25 11.79
C THR A 74 -9.44 -2.47 13.28
N LYS A 75 -8.60 -3.47 13.63
CA LYS A 75 -8.27 -3.79 15.03
C LYS A 75 -7.08 -3.01 15.56
N GLN A 76 -6.13 -2.63 14.69
CA GLN A 76 -4.86 -2.04 15.11
C GLN A 76 -4.79 -0.53 14.87
N LEU A 77 -5.58 -0.01 13.95
CA LEU A 77 -5.42 1.33 13.40
C LEU A 77 -5.45 2.45 14.45
N VAL A 78 -6.31 2.34 15.47
CA VAL A 78 -6.34 3.31 16.57
C VAL A 78 -5.02 3.35 17.36
N ALA A 79 -4.42 2.18 17.62
CA ALA A 79 -3.12 2.10 18.31
C ALA A 79 -2.00 2.65 17.42
N LEU A 80 -2.02 2.35 16.12
CA LEU A 80 -1.05 2.86 15.16
C LEU A 80 -1.14 4.38 15.01
N GLN A 81 -2.36 4.93 14.98
CA GLN A 81 -2.59 6.38 14.94
C GLN A 81 -2.06 7.06 16.20
N LYS A 82 -2.35 6.52 17.39
CA LYS A 82 -1.84 7.03 18.66
C LYS A 82 -0.31 6.98 18.74
N ALA A 83 0.32 5.99 18.13
CA ALA A 83 1.77 5.90 18.01
C ALA A 83 2.37 6.94 17.04
N GLY A 84 1.54 7.62 16.24
CA GLY A 84 1.98 8.66 15.30
C GLY A 84 2.24 8.15 13.87
N LEU A 85 1.60 7.05 13.45
CA LEU A 85 1.65 6.60 12.06
C LEU A 85 1.02 7.66 11.14
N ASP A 86 1.78 8.10 10.12
CA ASP A 86 1.37 9.22 9.25
C ASP A 86 0.67 8.75 7.95
N ILE A 87 1.16 7.69 7.31
CA ILE A 87 0.67 7.25 5.98
C ILE A 87 0.37 5.76 5.96
N ILE A 88 -0.77 5.39 5.37
CA ILE A 88 -1.18 4.02 5.15
C ILE A 88 -1.21 3.71 3.66
N ASN A 89 -0.50 2.65 3.27
CA ASN A 89 -0.65 1.99 1.99
C ASN A 89 -1.32 0.62 2.20
N VAL A 90 -2.44 0.38 1.53
CA VAL A 90 -3.12 -0.91 1.51
C VAL A 90 -2.85 -1.61 0.18
N SER A 91 -2.35 -2.83 0.20
CA SER A 91 -2.26 -3.67 -1.00
C SER A 91 -3.60 -4.34 -1.26
N LEU A 92 -4.24 -4.00 -2.38
CA LEU A 92 -5.54 -4.53 -2.80
C LEU A 92 -5.59 -4.62 -4.33
N ASP A 93 -5.53 -5.84 -4.84
CA ASP A 93 -5.46 -6.09 -6.30
C ASP A 93 -6.84 -6.26 -6.95
N THR A 94 -7.94 -6.21 -6.21
CA THR A 94 -9.29 -6.36 -6.78
C THR A 94 -10.36 -5.80 -5.85
N LEU A 95 -11.39 -5.18 -6.44
CA LEU A 95 -12.60 -4.74 -5.76
C LEU A 95 -13.70 -5.83 -5.76
N VAL A 96 -13.44 -6.98 -6.38
CA VAL A 96 -14.36 -8.13 -6.40
C VAL A 96 -13.97 -9.14 -5.32
N ALA A 97 -14.87 -9.37 -4.37
CA ALA A 97 -14.61 -10.26 -3.22
C ALA A 97 -14.17 -11.69 -3.63
N GLU A 98 -14.77 -12.26 -4.68
CA GLU A 98 -14.40 -13.59 -5.17
C GLU A 98 -12.97 -13.64 -5.75
N LYS A 99 -12.59 -12.63 -6.54
CA LYS A 99 -11.22 -12.50 -7.07
C LYS A 99 -10.22 -12.31 -5.92
N TYR A 100 -10.59 -11.55 -4.88
CA TYR A 100 -9.76 -11.37 -3.69
C TYR A 100 -9.46 -12.69 -3.01
N GLU A 101 -10.47 -13.54 -2.79
CA GLU A 101 -10.27 -14.86 -2.19
C GLU A 101 -9.38 -15.75 -3.06
N LYS A 102 -9.51 -15.69 -4.39
CA LYS A 102 -8.66 -16.44 -5.34
C LYS A 102 -7.18 -16.04 -5.22
N ILE A 103 -6.87 -14.75 -5.23
CA ILE A 103 -5.46 -14.29 -5.22
C ILE A 103 -4.81 -14.36 -3.84
N THR A 104 -5.54 -13.99 -2.79
CA THR A 104 -5.02 -13.99 -1.41
C THR A 104 -5.11 -15.37 -0.75
N ARG A 105 -5.97 -16.26 -1.27
CA ARG A 105 -6.29 -17.59 -0.72
C ARG A 105 -6.94 -17.52 0.66
N ARG A 106 -7.53 -16.37 1.01
CA ARG A 106 -8.17 -16.12 2.30
C ARG A 106 -9.38 -15.22 2.12
N LYS A 107 -10.39 -15.44 2.96
CA LYS A 107 -11.50 -14.49 3.12
C LYS A 107 -11.00 -13.23 3.81
N GLY A 108 -11.67 -12.11 3.57
CA GLY A 108 -11.38 -10.87 4.28
C GLY A 108 -11.51 -9.60 3.49
N TRP A 109 -11.95 -9.66 2.23
CA TRP A 109 -12.18 -8.48 1.38
C TRP A 109 -12.98 -7.39 2.11
N ASN A 110 -14.12 -7.73 2.72
CA ASN A 110 -14.94 -6.79 3.51
C ASN A 110 -14.12 -6.11 4.63
N ARG A 111 -13.23 -6.83 5.30
CA ARG A 111 -12.40 -6.29 6.38
C ARG A 111 -11.36 -5.30 5.86
N VAL A 112 -10.83 -5.55 4.66
CA VAL A 112 -9.89 -4.62 4.01
C VAL A 112 -10.60 -3.33 3.63
N ILE A 113 -11.79 -3.42 3.02
CA ILE A 113 -12.60 -2.24 2.67
C ILE A 113 -12.98 -1.45 3.92
N MET A 114 -13.50 -2.13 4.96
CA MET A 114 -13.77 -1.48 6.26
C MET A 114 -12.52 -0.85 6.89
N GLY A 115 -11.34 -1.45 6.68
CA GLY A 115 -10.08 -0.89 7.15
C GLY A 115 -9.69 0.40 6.42
N ILE A 116 -9.90 0.45 5.11
CA ILE A 116 -9.71 1.66 4.29
C ILE A 116 -10.69 2.74 4.75
N ASP A 117 -11.97 2.42 4.87
CA ASP A 117 -13.01 3.38 5.28
C ASP A 117 -12.73 3.91 6.70
N LEU A 118 -12.31 3.05 7.64
CA LEU A 118 -11.93 3.48 8.99
C LEU A 118 -10.69 4.40 8.99
N ALA A 119 -9.70 4.14 8.13
CA ALA A 119 -8.55 5.03 7.99
C ALA A 119 -8.96 6.41 7.49
N LEU A 120 -9.85 6.49 6.51
CA LEU A 120 -10.41 7.76 6.06
C LEU A 120 -11.18 8.47 7.18
N GLN A 121 -12.01 7.74 7.94
CA GLN A 121 -12.76 8.29 9.09
C GLN A 121 -11.86 8.84 10.19
N LEU A 122 -10.73 8.19 10.44
CA LEU A 122 -9.73 8.64 11.42
C LEU A 122 -8.87 9.81 10.91
N GLY A 123 -9.12 10.30 9.69
CA GLY A 123 -8.47 11.49 9.14
C GLY A 123 -7.18 11.22 8.36
N TYR A 124 -6.87 9.95 8.04
CA TYR A 124 -5.77 9.66 7.12
C TYR A 124 -6.09 10.23 5.73
N ASN A 125 -5.25 11.14 5.26
CA ASN A 125 -5.45 11.80 3.97
C ASN A 125 -4.12 12.01 3.22
N PRO A 126 -3.90 11.32 2.09
CA PRO A 126 -4.73 10.26 1.51
C PRO A 126 -4.41 8.89 2.14
N VAL A 127 -5.39 8.00 2.13
CA VAL A 127 -5.13 6.54 2.21
C VAL A 127 -4.70 6.06 0.83
N LYS A 128 -3.60 5.34 0.72
CA LYS A 128 -3.09 4.86 -0.57
C LYS A 128 -3.48 3.41 -0.79
N VAL A 129 -3.95 3.07 -1.98
CA VAL A 129 -4.23 1.69 -2.38
C VAL A 129 -3.30 1.33 -3.53
N ASN A 130 -2.48 0.29 -3.32
CA ASN A 130 -1.62 -0.27 -4.35
C ASN A 130 -2.32 -1.46 -4.98
N CYS A 131 -2.50 -1.42 -6.30
CA CYS A 131 -3.09 -2.48 -7.11
C CYS A 131 -2.09 -2.90 -8.18
N VAL A 132 -1.62 -4.16 -8.11
CA VAL A 132 -0.82 -4.75 -9.19
C VAL A 132 -1.78 -5.20 -10.29
N VAL A 133 -1.64 -4.62 -11.47
CA VAL A 133 -2.52 -4.93 -12.60
C VAL A 133 -1.95 -6.09 -13.40
N MET A 134 -2.77 -7.12 -13.60
CA MET A 134 -2.44 -8.39 -14.23
C MET A 134 -3.45 -8.68 -15.34
N LYS A 135 -2.93 -9.04 -16.51
CA LYS A 135 -3.73 -9.54 -17.62
C LYS A 135 -4.48 -10.82 -17.24
N ASP A 136 -5.66 -10.97 -17.81
CA ASP A 136 -6.61 -12.08 -17.63
C ASP A 136 -7.03 -12.26 -16.16
N PHE A 137 -7.02 -11.18 -15.36
CA PHE A 137 -7.36 -11.22 -13.95
C PHE A 137 -8.13 -9.99 -13.45
N ASN A 138 -7.53 -8.80 -13.49
CA ASN A 138 -8.09 -7.58 -12.88
C ASN A 138 -7.97 -6.33 -13.77
N GLU A 139 -7.55 -6.47 -15.03
CA GLU A 139 -7.44 -5.35 -15.96
C GLU A 139 -8.80 -4.71 -16.30
N ASP A 140 -9.87 -5.50 -16.19
CA ASP A 140 -11.25 -5.08 -16.31
C ASP A 140 -11.66 -4.12 -15.17
N GLU A 141 -10.96 -4.17 -14.03
CA GLU A 141 -11.27 -3.38 -12.83
C GLU A 141 -10.54 -2.02 -12.79
N ILE A 142 -9.70 -1.68 -13.77
CA ILE A 142 -8.94 -0.41 -13.79
C ILE A 142 -9.90 0.78 -13.63
N VAL A 143 -10.99 0.80 -14.40
CA VAL A 143 -12.01 1.86 -14.35
C VAL A 143 -12.73 1.87 -13.00
N ASP A 144 -13.01 0.70 -12.42
CA ASP A 144 -13.70 0.60 -11.14
C ASP A 144 -12.83 1.09 -9.98
N PHE A 145 -11.54 0.82 -10.02
CA PHE A 145 -10.57 1.42 -9.10
C PHE A 145 -10.51 2.94 -9.23
N VAL A 146 -10.56 3.50 -10.45
CA VAL A 146 -10.66 4.96 -10.61
C VAL A 146 -11.98 5.49 -10.04
N ARG A 147 -13.12 4.82 -10.28
CA ARG A 147 -14.41 5.20 -9.68
C ARG A 147 -14.39 5.12 -8.16
N PHE A 148 -13.60 4.21 -7.57
CA PHE A 148 -13.48 4.06 -6.12
C PHE A 148 -12.98 5.34 -5.43
N THR A 149 -12.26 6.22 -6.13
CA THR A 149 -11.78 7.51 -5.61
C THR A 149 -12.83 8.62 -5.65
N LYS A 150 -13.95 8.44 -6.36
CA LYS A 150 -14.95 9.50 -6.57
C LYS A 150 -15.51 10.03 -5.25
N ASP A 151 -15.84 9.12 -4.34
CA ASP A 151 -16.46 9.45 -3.04
C ASP A 151 -15.50 9.19 -1.86
N ARG A 152 -14.24 8.85 -2.13
CA ARG A 152 -13.23 8.51 -1.12
C ARG A 152 -11.93 9.24 -1.41
N ARG A 153 -11.33 9.85 -0.37
CA ARG A 153 -9.99 10.46 -0.45
C ARG A 153 -8.88 9.39 -0.45
N VAL A 154 -8.93 8.53 -1.47
CA VAL A 154 -8.02 7.42 -1.68
C VAL A 154 -7.20 7.68 -2.93
N ASP A 155 -5.89 7.48 -2.83
CA ASP A 155 -5.02 7.46 -3.99
C ASP A 155 -4.85 6.01 -4.48
N ILE A 156 -5.35 5.70 -5.67
CA ILE A 156 -5.03 4.44 -6.33
C ILE A 156 -3.68 4.54 -7.03
N ARG A 157 -2.84 3.53 -6.82
CA ARG A 157 -1.57 3.33 -7.50
C ARG A 157 -1.61 2.02 -8.26
N PHE A 158 -1.76 2.12 -9.57
CA PHE A 158 -1.57 0.98 -10.46
C PHE A 158 -0.08 0.68 -10.59
N ILE A 159 0.27 -0.59 -10.39
CA ILE A 159 1.64 -1.11 -10.45
C ILE A 159 1.68 -2.14 -11.56
N GLU A 160 2.66 -2.01 -12.45
CA GLU A 160 2.89 -3.01 -13.50
C GLU A 160 3.31 -4.33 -12.86
N TYR A 161 2.72 -5.44 -13.31
CA TYR A 161 3.13 -6.76 -12.86
C TYR A 161 4.60 -7.01 -13.21
N MET A 162 5.44 -7.17 -12.18
CA MET A 162 6.85 -7.49 -12.35
C MET A 162 7.07 -9.00 -12.26
N PRO A 163 7.61 -9.65 -13.31
CA PRO A 163 8.01 -11.04 -13.23
C PRO A 163 9.22 -11.20 -12.29
N PHE A 164 9.16 -12.14 -11.37
CA PHE A 164 10.27 -12.57 -10.52
C PHE A 164 10.22 -14.08 -10.28
N THR A 165 11.29 -14.65 -9.74
CA THR A 165 11.45 -16.13 -9.61
C THR A 165 10.26 -16.83 -8.93
N GLY A 166 9.56 -16.15 -8.01
CA GLY A 166 8.40 -16.67 -7.29
C GLY A 166 7.08 -16.67 -8.07
N ASN A 167 7.00 -16.04 -9.24
CA ASN A 167 5.81 -15.99 -10.10
C ASN A 167 6.05 -16.58 -11.51
N LYS A 168 7.08 -17.44 -11.63
CA LYS A 168 7.46 -18.14 -12.88
C LYS A 168 7.79 -17.24 -14.07
N TRP A 169 8.08 -15.96 -13.84
CA TRP A 169 8.41 -15.02 -14.92
C TRP A 169 7.34 -14.96 -16.03
N GLU A 170 6.06 -14.95 -15.66
CA GLU A 170 4.95 -14.84 -16.60
C GLU A 170 4.82 -13.41 -17.17
N VAL A 171 5.71 -13.05 -18.11
CA VAL A 171 5.75 -11.72 -18.76
C VAL A 171 4.42 -11.39 -19.44
N ASP A 172 3.70 -12.39 -19.93
CA ASP A 172 2.40 -12.22 -20.60
C ASP A 172 1.31 -11.60 -19.70
N LYS A 173 1.52 -11.60 -18.37
CA LYS A 173 0.62 -10.94 -17.42
C LYS A 173 0.85 -9.45 -17.27
N LEU A 174 1.95 -8.91 -17.81
CA LEU A 174 2.28 -7.50 -17.72
C LEU A 174 1.32 -6.67 -18.58
N ILE A 175 0.74 -5.65 -17.96
CA ILE A 175 0.00 -4.59 -18.65
C ILE A 175 0.78 -3.30 -18.52
N PRO A 176 1.30 -2.72 -19.63
CA PRO A 176 2.09 -1.51 -19.56
C PRO A 176 1.26 -0.30 -19.09
N TYR A 177 1.92 0.66 -18.45
CA TYR A 177 1.38 1.95 -18.05
C TYR A 177 0.59 2.65 -19.16
N LYS A 178 1.11 2.63 -20.40
CA LYS A 178 0.43 3.25 -21.55
C LYS A 178 -0.91 2.58 -21.87
N SER A 179 -1.03 1.26 -21.65
CA SER A 179 -2.27 0.53 -21.86
C SER A 179 -3.28 0.86 -20.76
N MET A 180 -2.84 0.89 -19.49
CA MET A 180 -3.68 1.30 -18.37
C MET A 180 -4.21 2.73 -18.55
N LEU A 181 -3.35 3.67 -18.95
CA LEU A 181 -3.77 5.04 -19.27
C LEU A 181 -4.82 5.10 -20.37
N LYS A 182 -4.65 4.35 -21.47
CA LYS A 182 -5.63 4.32 -22.56
C LYS A 182 -7.01 3.89 -22.08
N VAL A 183 -7.07 2.89 -21.19
CA VAL A 183 -8.33 2.44 -20.57
C VAL A 183 -8.97 3.57 -19.77
N ILE A 184 -8.18 4.30 -18.98
CA ILE A 184 -8.67 5.44 -18.18
C ILE A 184 -9.15 6.58 -19.10
N HIS A 185 -8.37 6.95 -20.10
CA HIS A 185 -8.70 8.04 -21.04
C HIS A 185 -9.94 7.77 -21.90
N ALA A 186 -10.27 6.50 -22.15
CA ALA A 186 -11.50 6.14 -22.85
C ALA A 186 -12.76 6.53 -22.06
N VAL A 187 -12.67 6.61 -20.72
CA VAL A 187 -13.78 6.99 -19.83
C VAL A 187 -13.66 8.45 -19.37
N TRP A 188 -12.44 8.91 -19.09
CA TRP A 188 -12.14 10.29 -18.67
C TRP A 188 -11.11 10.94 -19.62
N PRO A 189 -11.54 11.54 -20.74
CA PRO A 189 -10.63 12.16 -21.70
C PRO A 189 -9.80 13.33 -21.12
N ASP A 190 -10.32 14.02 -20.09
CA ASP A 190 -9.67 15.18 -19.45
C ASP A 190 -8.69 14.82 -18.31
N PHE A 191 -8.43 13.52 -18.12
CA PHE A 191 -7.51 13.03 -17.10
C PHE A 191 -6.06 13.43 -17.46
N HIS A 192 -5.42 14.22 -16.60
CA HIS A 192 -4.10 14.80 -16.89
C HIS A 192 -3.09 14.48 -15.78
N PRO A 193 -1.79 14.42 -16.13
CA PRO A 193 -0.73 14.25 -15.14
C PRO A 193 -0.65 15.49 -14.23
N LEU A 194 -0.35 15.25 -12.96
CA LEU A 194 0.08 16.27 -12.01
C LEU A 194 1.62 16.33 -11.98
N ASP A 195 2.15 17.44 -11.50
CA ASP A 195 3.58 17.59 -11.28
C ASP A 195 4.07 16.61 -10.21
N ASN A 196 5.16 15.91 -10.51
CA ASN A 196 5.79 14.98 -9.58
C ASN A 196 6.83 15.71 -8.73
N ALA A 197 6.94 15.38 -7.45
CA ALA A 197 8.06 15.82 -6.63
C ALA A 197 9.37 15.11 -7.04
N PRO A 198 10.56 15.66 -6.73
CA PRO A 198 11.86 15.12 -7.19
C PRO A 198 12.11 13.63 -6.87
N ASN A 199 11.44 13.09 -5.84
CA ASN A 199 11.63 11.72 -5.36
C ASN A 199 10.34 10.87 -5.44
N ASP A 200 9.36 11.28 -6.24
CA ASP A 200 8.13 10.51 -6.40
C ASP A 200 8.36 9.27 -7.26
N THR A 201 8.05 8.11 -6.68
CA THR A 201 8.14 6.82 -7.36
C THR A 201 6.86 6.46 -8.14
N SER A 202 5.91 7.39 -8.26
CA SER A 202 4.62 7.20 -8.93
C SER A 202 4.29 8.43 -9.77
N LYS A 203 3.78 8.22 -10.98
CA LYS A 203 3.21 9.31 -11.80
C LYS A 203 1.80 9.59 -11.32
N VAL A 204 1.57 10.78 -10.77
CA VAL A 204 0.24 11.16 -10.26
C VAL A 204 -0.57 11.76 -11.41
N THR A 205 -1.86 11.41 -11.46
CA THR A 205 -2.81 11.89 -12.47
C THR A 205 -4.13 12.21 -11.79
N LYS A 206 -4.86 13.19 -12.30
CA LYS A 206 -6.12 13.67 -11.71
C LYS A 206 -7.11 14.06 -12.80
N ASP A 207 -8.39 13.92 -12.50
CA ASP A 207 -9.48 14.52 -13.28
C ASP A 207 -9.56 16.02 -12.94
N LYS A 208 -9.71 16.89 -13.95
CA LYS A 208 -9.91 18.34 -13.75
C LYS A 208 -11.16 18.66 -12.93
N LEU A 209 -12.18 17.81 -12.98
CA LEU A 209 -13.46 18.03 -12.32
C LEU A 209 -13.53 17.46 -10.88
N ALA A 210 -12.51 16.74 -10.43
CA ALA A 210 -12.43 16.21 -9.07
C ALA A 210 -11.76 17.21 -8.12
N LEU A 211 -12.36 18.38 -7.89
CA LEU A 211 -11.91 19.33 -6.85
C LEU A 211 -12.45 18.93 -5.47
#